data_AF-A0A2D6Y753-F1
#
_entry.id   AF-A0A2D6Y753-F1
#
_cell.length_a   1.000
_cell.length_b   1.000
_cell.length_c   1.000
_cell.angle_alpha   90.00
_cell.angle_beta   90.00
_cell.angle_gamma   90.00
#
_symmetry.space_group_name_H-M   'P 1'
#
loop_
_entity.id
_entity.type
_entity.pdbx_description
1 polymer ?
#
loop_
_entity_poly.entity_id
_entity_poly.type
_entity_poly.pdbx_seq_one_letter_code
_entity_poly.pdbx_strand_id
1 'polypeptide(L)' 'MSFSIGDKVRLKDVVSYLKTADPMPMLRPPDLISPGEQGEVVALHPADTLAVRFRRGSFLLSTSVLEMHPDG' A
#
# COMPACT_ATOMS: atom_id res chain seq x y z
N MET A 1 1.74 -15.33 -3.27
CA MET A 1 2.51 -14.26 -3.94
C MET A 1 3.42 -13.62 -2.92
N SER A 2 4.72 -13.57 -3.17
CA SER A 2 5.69 -12.85 -2.35
C SER A 2 5.93 -11.48 -2.99
N PHE A 3 5.64 -10.40 -2.26
CA PHE A 3 5.99 -9.05 -2.68
C PHE A 3 7.43 -8.72 -2.30
N SER A 4 8.10 -7.94 -3.14
CA SER A 4 9.47 -7.47 -2.99
C SER A 4 9.50 -5.94 -2.99
N ILE A 5 10.55 -5.36 -2.42
CA ILE A 5 10.78 -3.91 -2.52
C ILE A 5 11.02 -3.56 -3.98
N GLY A 6 10.35 -2.51 -4.46
CA GLY A 6 10.36 -2.07 -5.86
C GLY A 6 9.20 -2.61 -6.70
N ASP A 7 8.45 -3.61 -6.22
CA ASP A 7 7.29 -4.12 -6.95
C ASP A 7 6.24 -3.03 -7.14
N LYS A 8 5.70 -2.96 -8.36
CA LYS A 8 4.53 -2.16 -8.67
C LYS A 8 3.29 -2.93 -8.22
N VAL A 9 2.49 -2.29 -7.37
CA VAL A 9 1.27 -2.86 -6.83
C VAL A 9 0.11 -1.91 -7.06
N ARG A 10 -1.10 -2.44 -7.00
CA ARG A 10 -2.34 -1.69 -7.11
C ARG A 10 -3.21 -1.96 -5.90
N LEU A 11 -3.90 -0.94 -5.42
CA LEU A 11 -4.94 -1.14 -4.40
C LEU A 11 -6.15 -1.79 -5.07
N LYS A 12 -6.49 -3.03 -4.72
CA LYS A 12 -7.64 -3.72 -5.33
C LYS A 12 -8.96 -3.52 -4.58
N ASP A 13 -8.88 -3.30 -3.27
CA ASP A 13 -10.04 -3.19 -2.38
C ASP A 13 -10.01 -1.89 -1.59
N VAL A 14 -11.21 -1.36 -1.28
CA VAL A 14 -11.35 -0.22 -0.39
C VAL A 14 -11.05 -0.64 1.05
N VAL A 15 -10.20 0.12 1.73
CA VAL A 15 -9.91 -0.07 3.15
C VAL A 15 -10.79 0.84 4.01
N SER A 16 -10.97 0.53 5.29
CA SER A 16 -11.74 1.38 6.21
C SER A 16 -10.98 2.66 6.58
N TYR A 17 -9.66 2.59 6.62
CA TYR A 17 -8.76 3.69 6.90
C TYR A 17 -7.38 3.38 6.33
N LEU A 18 -6.61 4.43 6.09
CA LEU A 18 -5.22 4.32 5.67
C LEU A 18 -4.30 4.66 6.84
N LYS A 19 -3.34 3.80 7.14
CA LYS A 19 -2.32 4.07 8.15
C LYS A 19 -1.05 4.52 7.44
N THR A 20 -0.50 5.68 7.80
CA THR A 20 0.75 6.15 7.17
C THR A 20 1.96 5.33 7.62
N ALA A 21 2.97 5.25 6.77
CA ALA A 21 4.25 4.57 7.03
C ALA A 21 5.34 5.52 7.59
N ASP A 22 4.94 6.67 8.11
CA ASP A 22 5.84 7.64 8.73
C ASP A 22 6.33 7.16 10.11
N PRO A 23 7.42 7.74 10.66
CA PRO A 23 7.88 7.43 12.02
C PRO A 23 6.81 7.62 13.10
N MET A 24 5.84 8.50 12.86
CA MET A 24 4.62 8.65 13.66
C MET A 24 3.41 8.26 12.80
N PRO A 25 2.98 6.98 12.81
CA PRO A 25 1.87 6.52 11.98
C PRO A 25 0.56 7.22 12.32
N MET A 26 -0.09 7.80 11.31
CA MET A 26 -1.38 8.47 11.46
C MET A 26 -2.47 7.72 10.70
N LEU A 27 -3.70 7.79 11.21
CA LEU A 27 -4.87 7.32 10.47
C LEU A 27 -5.36 8.43 9.53
N ARG A 28 -5.63 8.03 8.30
CA ARG A 28 -6.13 8.89 7.24
C ARG A 28 -7.40 8.32 6.64
N PRO A 29 -8.27 9.17 6.07
CA PRO A 29 -9.47 8.72 5.37
C PRO A 29 -9.12 7.77 4.21
N PRO A 30 -9.93 6.74 3.95
CA PRO A 30 -9.65 5.76 2.89
C PRO A 30 -9.78 6.34 1.48
N ASP A 31 -10.57 7.41 1.31
CA ASP A 31 -10.71 8.17 0.06
C ASP A 31 -9.40 8.82 -0.42
N LEU A 32 -8.35 8.82 0.43
CA LEU A 32 -7.07 9.32 -0.02
C LEU A 32 -6.48 8.52 -1.18
N ILE A 33 -6.76 7.22 -1.27
CA ILE A 33 -6.26 6.36 -2.36
C ILE A 33 -7.46 5.66 -2.97
N SER A 34 -7.66 5.87 -4.27
CA SER A 34 -8.76 5.19 -4.96
C SER A 34 -8.42 3.73 -5.22
N PRO A 35 -9.42 2.83 -5.18
CA PRO A 35 -9.22 1.48 -5.70
C PRO A 35 -8.77 1.59 -7.16
N GLY A 36 -7.73 0.86 -7.47
CA GLY A 36 -7.07 0.88 -8.74
C GLY A 36 -5.89 1.87 -8.85
N GLU A 37 -5.57 2.62 -7.81
CA GLU A 37 -4.38 3.45 -7.79
C GLU A 37 -3.13 2.58 -7.68
N GLN A 38 -2.11 2.91 -8.48
CA GLN A 38 -0.82 2.23 -8.48
C GLN A 38 0.12 2.85 -7.45
N GLY A 39 0.89 2.00 -6.80
CA GLY A 39 1.96 2.37 -5.87
C GLY A 39 3.16 1.46 -6.02
N GLU A 40 4.20 1.77 -5.27
CA GLU A 40 5.44 0.99 -5.24
C GLU A 40 5.72 0.50 -3.81
N VAL A 41 6.09 -0.76 -3.67
CA VAL A 41 6.49 -1.32 -2.37
C VAL A 41 7.84 -0.72 -1.97
N VAL A 42 7.86 0.05 -0.89
CA VAL A 42 9.08 0.69 -0.36
C VAL A 42 9.64 -0.02 0.86
N ALA A 43 8.83 -0.81 1.57
CA ALA A 43 9.30 -1.69 2.64
C ALA A 43 8.36 -2.88 2.86
N LEU A 44 8.92 -3.98 3.35
CA LEU A 44 8.19 -5.16 3.80
C LEU A 44 8.08 -5.11 5.32
N HIS A 45 6.88 -5.29 5.87
CA HIS A 45 6.63 -5.37 7.31
C HIS A 45 6.13 -6.78 7.69
N PRO A 46 6.23 -7.15 8.98
CA PRO A 46 5.65 -8.38 9.50
C PRO A 46 4.13 -8.45 9.29
N ALA A 47 3.56 -9.64 9.46
CA ALA A 47 2.10 -9.88 9.37
C ALA A 47 1.50 -9.41 8.04
N ASP A 48 2.14 -9.79 6.93
CA ASP A 48 1.62 -9.56 5.58
C ASP A 48 1.29 -8.09 5.30
N THR A 49 2.10 -7.18 5.85
CA THR A 49 1.93 -5.73 5.68
C THR A 49 3.06 -5.17 4.84
N LEU A 50 2.73 -4.27 3.93
CA LEU A 50 3.66 -3.58 3.06
C LEU A 50 3.57 -2.08 3.30
N ALA A 51 4.70 -1.38 3.28
CA ALA A 51 4.71 0.06 3.09
C ALA A 51 4.70 0.32 1.58
N VAL A 52 3.62 0.91 1.09
CA VAL A 52 3.44 1.22 -0.33
C VAL A 52 3.40 2.72 -0.51
N ARG A 53 4.25 3.24 -1.39
CA ARG A 53 4.30 4.65 -1.76
C ARG A 53 3.36 4.90 -2.94
N PHE A 54 2.34 5.71 -2.68
CA PHE A 54 1.42 6.25 -3.69
C PHE A 54 1.73 7.72 -3.96
N ARG A 55 0.96 8.35 -4.86
CA ARG A 55 1.12 9.77 -5.17
C ARG A 55 0.90 10.68 -3.96
N ARG A 56 0.00 10.28 -3.05
CA ARG A 56 -0.42 11.07 -1.88
C ARG A 56 0.35 10.78 -0.59
N GLY A 57 1.28 9.82 -0.61
CA GLY A 57 2.09 9.44 0.55
C GLY A 57 2.37 7.95 0.60
N SER A 58 3.00 7.51 1.70
CA SER A 58 3.30 6.11 1.96
C SER A 58 2.39 5.54 3.03
N PHE A 59 1.81 4.38 2.77
CA PHE A 59 0.80 3.78 3.64
C PHE A 59 1.11 2.31 3.90
N LEU A 60 0.78 1.86 5.11
CA LEU A 60 0.84 0.48 5.53
C LEU A 60 -0.43 -0.24 5.10
N LEU A 61 -0.29 -1.21 4.20
CA LEU A 61 -1.39 -1.95 3.60
C LEU A 61 -1.13 -3.45 3.68
N SER A 62 -2.18 -4.22 3.96
CA SER A 62 -2.08 -5.68 3.93
C SER A 62 -1.94 -6.18 2.50
N THR A 63 -1.16 -7.24 2.29
CA THR A 63 -1.06 -7.95 1.01
C THR A 63 -2.44 -8.39 0.50
N SER A 64 -3.38 -8.64 1.41
CA SER A 64 -4.76 -9.05 1.09
C SER A 64 -5.57 -7.99 0.35
N VAL A 65 -5.21 -6.69 0.41
CA VAL A 65 -5.89 -5.60 -0.32
C VAL A 65 -5.06 -5.07 -1.50
N LEU A 66 -3.94 -5.72 -1.79
CA LEU A 66 -3.02 -5.37 -2.87
C LEU A 66 -3.01 -6.46 -3.93
N GLU A 67 -2.75 -6.06 -5.17
CA GLU A 67 -2.44 -6.95 -6.28
C GLU A 67 -1.18 -6.48 -7.00
N MET A 68 -0.45 -7.41 -7.61
CA MET A 68 0.71 -7.05 -8.44
C MET A 68 0.24 -6.37 -9.71
N HIS A 69 0.87 -5.25 -10.06
CA HIS A 69 0.65 -4.62 -11.35
C HIS A 69 1.57 -5.27 -12.39
N PRO A 70 1.06 -5.77 -13.53
CA PRO A 70 1.86 -6.51 -14.51
C PRO A 70 2.90 -5.69 -15.28
N ASP A 71 3.02 -4.39 -15.00
CA ASP A 71 3.97 -3.47 -15.65
C ASP A 71 5.21 -3.16 -14.77
N GLY A 72 5.55 -4.05 -13.83
CA GLY A 72 6.71 -3.95 -12.94
C GLY A 72 7.86 -4.86 -13.34
#